data_AF-A0A1F3T639-F1
#
_entry.id   AF-A0A1F3T639-F1
#
_cell.length_a   1.000
_cell.length_b   1.000
_cell.length_c   1.000
_cell.angle_alpha   90.00
_cell.angle_beta   90.00
_cell.angle_gamma   90.00
#
_symmetry.space_group_name_H-M   'P 1'
#
loop_
_entity.id
_entity.type
_entity.pdbx_description
1 polymer ?
#
loop_
_entity_poly.entity_id
_entity_poly.type
_entity_poly.pdbx_seq_one_letter_code
_entity_poly.pdbx_strand_id
1 'polypeptide(L)'
;MEASLSAERHLGYSPAVRLVDFLILLLETHAQALQRLAALFGEDILIEMIERSEEDESQPKPVPPPAGSFVRPKVRGIHTASSAYSELESAVRDMKLPSVLEFYLWAYPHYRAFIESPLDLNSRIQSVPGSEPDASTALVDEAIAQAQAWVRKLPITPEFSVQAERAVHAPWVRFRTTVLTRIGKRPVGSVI
;
A
#
# COMPACT_ATOMS: atom_id res chain seq x y z
N MET A 1 -11.48 41.39 -33.34
CA MET A 1 -10.86 40.05 -33.35
C MET A 1 -10.08 39.94 -32.06
N GLU A 2 -10.74 39.47 -31.00
CA GLU A 2 -10.11 39.30 -29.69
C GLU A 2 -9.41 37.95 -29.66
N ALA A 3 -8.09 37.98 -29.51
CA ALA A 3 -7.29 36.80 -29.23
C ALA A 3 -7.58 36.36 -27.79
N SER A 4 -8.39 35.31 -27.63
CA SER A 4 -8.53 34.59 -26.37
C SER A 4 -7.20 33.93 -26.02
N LEU A 5 -6.43 34.61 -25.17
CA LEU A 5 -5.34 34.04 -24.40
C LEU A 5 -5.95 33.11 -23.34
N SER A 6 -6.31 31.90 -23.76
CA SER A 6 -6.55 30.80 -22.84
C SER A 6 -5.20 30.42 -22.22
N ALA A 7 -4.90 31.04 -21.09
CA ALA A 7 -3.89 30.59 -20.16
C ALA A 7 -4.30 29.19 -19.67
N GLU A 8 -3.92 28.16 -20.41
CA GLU A 8 -3.87 26.80 -19.91
C GLU A 8 -2.87 26.80 -18.75
N ARG A 9 -3.42 26.96 -17.55
CA ARG A 9 -2.78 26.58 -16.31
C ARG A 9 -2.49 25.09 -16.41
N HIS A 10 -1.33 24.73 -16.95
CA HIS A 10 -0.68 23.47 -16.64
C HIS A 10 -0.42 23.48 -15.13
N LEU A 11 -1.45 23.09 -14.37
CA LEU A 11 -1.28 22.57 -13.03
C LEU A 11 -0.28 21.43 -13.18
N GLY A 12 0.95 21.68 -12.74
CA GLY A 12 2.01 20.70 -12.67
C GLY A 12 1.62 19.59 -11.70
N TYR A 13 0.78 18.67 -12.15
CA TYR A 13 0.64 17.37 -11.54
C TYR A 13 2.01 16.70 -11.70
N SER A 14 2.77 16.61 -10.61
CA SER A 14 3.89 15.69 -10.57
C SER A 14 3.27 14.29 -10.45
N PRO A 15 3.28 13.44 -11.49
CA PRO A 15 2.53 12.18 -11.54
C PRO A 15 3.25 11.06 -10.75
N ALA A 16 3.90 11.42 -9.66
CA ALA A 16 4.92 10.60 -9.03
C ALA A 16 4.72 10.56 -7.52
N VAL A 17 4.38 9.38 -7.01
CA VAL A 17 4.19 9.11 -5.57
C VAL A 17 5.53 8.68 -4.98
N ARG A 18 5.95 9.24 -3.84
CA ARG A 18 7.16 8.75 -3.17
C ARG A 18 6.89 7.34 -2.63
N LEU A 19 7.91 6.49 -2.61
CA LEU A 19 7.79 5.15 -2.05
C LEU A 19 7.33 5.20 -0.59
N VAL A 20 7.82 6.15 0.21
CA VAL A 20 7.35 6.38 1.58
C VAL A 20 5.85 6.68 1.64
N ASP A 21 5.32 7.54 0.76
CA ASP A 21 3.89 7.87 0.72
C ASP A 21 3.05 6.66 0.30
N PHE A 22 3.56 5.84 -0.61
CA PHE A 22 2.93 4.59 -1.02
C PHE A 22 2.87 3.59 0.14
N LEU A 23 3.97 3.42 0.87
CA LEU A 23 4.03 2.54 2.03
C LEU A 23 3.13 3.01 3.17
N ILE A 24 3.05 4.31 3.42
CA ILE A 24 2.09 4.89 4.39
C ILE A 24 0.66 4.52 3.99
N LEU A 25 0.25 4.77 2.74
CA LEU A 25 -1.09 4.42 2.25
C LEU A 25 -1.35 2.91 2.36
N LEU A 26 -0.35 2.08 2.08
CA LEU A 26 -0.47 0.63 2.14
C LEU A 26 -0.64 0.17 3.61
N LEU A 27 0.12 0.74 4.55
CA LEU A 27 0.01 0.47 5.99
C LEU A 27 -1.35 0.93 6.53
N GLU A 28 -1.80 2.14 6.18
CA GLU A 28 -3.11 2.67 6.57
C GLU A 28 -4.25 1.76 6.11
N THR A 29 -4.14 1.24 4.88
CA THR A 29 -5.15 0.37 4.31
C THR A 29 -5.23 -0.97 5.04
N HIS A 30 -4.09 -1.52 5.42
CA HIS A 30 -4.02 -2.77 6.16
C HIS A 30 -4.44 -2.60 7.63
N ALA A 31 -4.08 -1.49 8.27
CA ALA A 31 -4.61 -1.10 9.57
C ALA A 31 -6.15 -1.05 9.55
N GLN A 32 -6.75 -0.42 8.53
CA GLN A 32 -8.20 -0.40 8.35
C GLN A 32 -8.78 -1.79 8.10
N ALA A 33 -8.08 -2.67 7.38
CA ALA A 33 -8.50 -4.05 7.18
C ALA A 33 -8.48 -4.82 8.51
N LEU A 34 -7.41 -4.72 9.30
CA LEU A 34 -7.28 -5.32 10.63
C LEU A 34 -8.37 -4.84 11.58
N GLN A 35 -8.60 -3.53 11.67
CA GLN A 35 -9.66 -2.96 12.51
C GLN A 35 -11.05 -3.49 12.13
N ARG A 36 -11.32 -3.67 10.83
CA ARG A 36 -12.60 -4.20 10.35
C ARG A 36 -12.76 -5.69 10.62
N LEU A 37 -11.69 -6.46 10.49
CA LEU A 37 -11.69 -7.87 10.88
C LEU A 37 -11.85 -8.02 12.40
N ALA A 38 -11.18 -7.19 13.20
CA ALA A 38 -11.31 -7.17 14.65
C ALA A 38 -12.74 -6.79 15.07
N ALA A 39 -13.38 -5.84 14.37
CA ALA A 39 -14.77 -5.50 14.60
C ALA A 39 -15.75 -6.63 14.23
N LEU A 40 -15.38 -7.52 13.30
CA LEU A 40 -16.20 -8.65 12.88
C LEU A 40 -16.05 -9.86 13.80
N PHE A 41 -14.83 -10.19 14.18
CA PHE A 41 -14.50 -11.42 14.92
C PHE A 41 -14.23 -11.20 16.41
N GLY A 42 -13.97 -9.96 16.84
CA GLY A 42 -13.31 -9.67 18.10
C GLY A 42 -11.79 -9.64 17.93
N GLU A 43 -11.12 -8.78 18.69
CA GLU A 43 -9.67 -8.59 18.61
C GLU A 43 -8.89 -9.85 19.01
N ASP A 44 -9.25 -10.48 20.13
CA ASP A 44 -8.58 -11.69 20.63
C ASP A 44 -8.67 -12.85 19.61
N ILE A 45 -9.85 -13.04 19.03
CA ILE A 45 -10.10 -14.09 18.02
C ILE A 45 -9.29 -13.79 16.75
N LEU A 46 -9.23 -12.53 16.31
CA LEU A 46 -8.42 -12.15 15.15
C LEU A 46 -6.94 -12.43 15.41
N ILE A 47 -6.43 -12.12 16.60
CA ILE A 47 -5.03 -12.37 16.97
C ILE A 47 -4.72 -13.87 16.89
N GLU A 48 -5.55 -14.72 17.50
CA GLU A 48 -5.40 -16.18 17.42
C GLU A 48 -5.41 -16.70 15.97
N MET A 49 -6.25 -16.11 15.11
CA MET A 49 -6.29 -16.47 13.68
C MET A 49 -5.00 -16.10 12.96
N ILE A 50 -4.42 -14.93 13.25
CA ILE A 50 -3.17 -14.46 12.64
C ILE A 50 -2.02 -15.39 13.06
N GLU A 51 -1.88 -15.67 14.36
CA GLU A 51 -0.82 -16.54 14.90
C GLU A 51 -0.84 -17.94 14.27
N ARG A 52 -2.03 -18.54 14.12
CA ARG A 52 -2.18 -19.86 13.49
C ARG A 52 -1.88 -19.87 11.99
N SER A 53 -1.99 -18.73 11.32
CA SER A 53 -1.75 -18.64 9.87
C SER A 53 -0.27 -18.54 9.51
N GLU A 54 0.59 -18.14 10.45
CA GLU A 54 2.04 -18.00 10.25
C GLU A 54 2.80 -19.32 10.39
N GLU A 55 2.22 -20.34 11.02
CA GLU A 55 2.84 -21.67 11.17
C GLU A 55 2.92 -22.46 9.85
N ASP A 56 2.19 -22.05 8.81
CA ASP A 56 2.13 -22.71 7.50
C ASP A 56 2.97 -21.93 6.44
N GLU A 57 4.29 -21.93 6.62
CA GLU A 57 5.27 -21.23 5.78
C GLU A 57 5.49 -21.92 4.41
N SER A 58 4.54 -21.71 3.49
CA SER A 58 4.71 -22.02 2.06
C SER A 58 4.67 -20.77 1.16
N GLN A 59 4.86 -19.56 1.71
CA GLN A 59 4.79 -18.34 0.89
C GLN A 59 6.10 -18.08 0.14
N PRO A 60 6.04 -17.74 -1.17
CA PRO A 60 7.17 -17.09 -1.82
C PRO A 60 7.45 -15.76 -1.11
N LYS A 61 8.72 -15.54 -0.74
CA LYS A 61 9.13 -14.28 -0.13
C LYS A 61 8.71 -13.12 -1.03
N PRO A 62 8.00 -12.10 -0.52
CA PRO A 62 7.70 -10.92 -1.31
C PRO A 62 8.99 -10.29 -1.83
N VAL A 63 9.10 -10.12 -3.15
CA VAL A 63 10.26 -9.49 -3.78
C VAL A 63 9.86 -8.08 -4.18
N PRO A 64 10.56 -7.04 -3.71
CA PRO A 64 10.28 -5.68 -4.14
C PRO A 64 10.54 -5.57 -5.65
N PRO A 65 9.75 -4.76 -6.39
CA PRO A 65 9.96 -4.53 -7.82
C PRO A 65 11.38 -4.02 -8.12
N PRO A 66 11.93 -4.34 -9.30
CA PRO A 66 13.28 -3.94 -9.69
C PRO A 66 13.44 -2.42 -9.69
N ALA A 67 14.62 -1.93 -9.33
CA ALA A 67 14.92 -0.50 -9.15
C ALA A 67 14.61 0.39 -10.38
N GLY A 68 14.48 -0.19 -11.59
CA GLY A 68 14.09 0.52 -12.81
C GLY A 68 12.68 1.14 -12.78
N SER A 69 11.81 0.71 -11.86
CA SER A 69 10.47 1.27 -11.65
C SER A 69 10.48 2.57 -10.83
N PHE A 70 11.63 2.94 -10.25
CA PHE A 70 11.75 4.07 -9.34
C PHE A 70 12.77 5.09 -9.81
N VAL A 71 12.41 6.36 -9.72
CA VAL A 71 13.36 7.45 -9.98
C VAL A 71 13.89 7.97 -8.64
N ARG A 72 15.21 7.88 -8.48
CA ARG A 72 15.90 8.44 -7.31
C ARG A 72 15.83 9.97 -7.33
N PRO A 73 15.59 10.63 -6.18
CA PRO A 73 15.66 12.07 -6.10
C PRO A 73 17.08 12.56 -6.48
N LYS A 74 17.17 13.62 -7.29
CA LYS A 74 18.46 14.22 -7.72
C LYS A 74 19.26 14.89 -6.59
N VAL A 75 18.71 14.97 -5.38
CA VAL A 75 19.32 15.67 -4.25
C VAL A 75 20.29 14.74 -3.52
N ARG A 76 21.60 14.91 -3.77
CA ARG A 76 22.67 14.32 -2.94
C ARG A 76 22.77 15.11 -1.64
N GLY A 77 22.23 14.56 -0.55
CA GLY A 77 22.38 15.11 0.80
C GLY A 77 22.13 14.04 1.85
N ILE A 78 23.07 13.87 2.77
CA ILE A 78 23.29 12.74 3.69
C ILE A 78 22.18 12.53 4.76
N HIS A 79 20.98 13.11 4.63
CA HIS A 79 19.98 13.19 5.71
C HIS A 79 18.54 12.74 5.39
N THR A 80 18.24 12.14 4.23
CA THR A 80 16.85 11.87 3.81
C THR A 80 16.28 10.51 4.24
N ALA A 81 17.10 9.52 4.56
CA ALA A 81 16.60 8.19 4.98
C ALA A 81 15.96 8.23 6.38
N SER A 82 16.56 9.00 7.30
CA SER A 82 16.04 9.18 8.66
C SER A 82 14.70 9.90 8.68
N SER A 83 14.43 10.82 7.74
CA SER A 83 13.14 11.50 7.66
C SER A 83 12.05 10.57 7.14
N ALA A 84 12.31 9.81 6.07
CA ALA A 84 11.30 8.93 5.49
C ALA A 84 10.90 7.77 6.44
N TYR A 85 11.86 7.19 7.17
CA TYR A 85 11.53 6.19 8.18
C TYR A 85 10.75 6.81 9.37
N SER A 86 11.12 8.02 9.80
CA SER A 86 10.35 8.73 10.83
C SER A 86 8.93 9.13 10.38
N GLU A 87 8.75 9.43 9.07
CA GLU A 87 7.43 9.66 8.48
C GLU A 87 6.56 8.39 8.56
N LEU A 88 7.15 7.21 8.27
CA LEU A 88 6.45 5.92 8.43
C LEU A 88 6.10 5.63 9.89
N GLU A 89 7.06 5.77 10.81
CA GLU A 89 6.81 5.54 12.23
C GLU A 89 5.72 6.48 12.77
N SER A 90 5.78 7.76 12.43
CA SER A 90 4.77 8.74 12.84
C SER A 90 3.40 8.36 12.29
N ALA A 91 3.31 7.99 11.01
CA ALA A 91 2.06 7.60 10.39
C ALA A 91 1.44 6.38 11.07
N VAL A 92 2.24 5.36 11.42
CA VAL A 92 1.74 4.17 12.13
C VAL A 92 1.24 4.53 13.53
N ARG A 93 1.96 5.37 14.28
CA ARG A 93 1.50 5.83 15.60
C ARG A 93 0.18 6.58 15.53
N ASP A 94 -0.03 7.38 14.48
CA ASP A 94 -1.26 8.15 14.27
C ASP A 94 -2.49 7.27 13.97
N MET A 95 -2.31 6.01 13.57
CA MET A 95 -3.40 5.05 13.36
C MET A 95 -4.06 4.58 14.66
N LYS A 96 -3.42 4.80 15.82
CA LYS A 96 -3.91 4.47 17.16
C LYS A 96 -4.40 3.02 17.28
N LEU A 97 -3.63 2.08 16.71
CA LEU A 97 -3.91 0.66 16.83
C LEU A 97 -3.58 0.16 18.25
N PRO A 98 -4.28 -0.89 18.75
CA PRO A 98 -3.78 -1.70 19.84
C PRO A 98 -2.37 -2.19 19.53
N SER A 99 -1.48 -2.23 20.54
CA SER A 99 -0.06 -2.53 20.34
C SER A 99 0.20 -3.88 19.66
N VAL A 100 -0.68 -4.85 19.87
CA VAL A 100 -0.59 -6.18 19.23
C VAL A 100 -0.90 -6.08 17.73
N LEU A 101 -1.95 -5.35 17.34
CA LEU A 101 -2.27 -5.14 15.92
C LEU A 101 -1.23 -4.25 15.23
N GLU A 102 -0.67 -3.28 15.94
CA GLU A 102 0.47 -2.50 15.45
C GLU A 102 1.70 -3.40 15.19
N PHE A 103 1.99 -4.35 16.09
CA PHE A 103 3.04 -5.33 15.89
C PHE A 103 2.82 -6.16 14.62
N TYR A 104 1.62 -6.73 14.42
CA TYR A 104 1.33 -7.52 13.22
C TYR A 104 1.37 -6.68 11.93
N LEU A 105 0.99 -5.41 12.01
CA LEU A 105 1.11 -4.48 10.88
C LEU A 105 2.59 -4.32 10.49
N TRP A 106 3.50 -4.14 11.45
CA TRP A 106 4.95 -4.06 11.21
C TRP A 106 5.58 -5.38 10.79
N ALA A 107 5.07 -6.50 11.31
CA ALA A 107 5.58 -7.83 11.02
C ALA A 107 5.20 -8.29 9.60
N TYR A 108 4.20 -7.68 8.96
CA TYR A 108 3.70 -8.13 7.68
C TYR A 108 4.80 -8.15 6.59
N PRO A 109 5.12 -9.33 6.02
CA PRO A 109 6.32 -9.53 5.19
C PRO A 109 6.45 -8.59 3.99
N HIS A 110 5.34 -8.18 3.37
CA HIS A 110 5.41 -7.33 2.18
C HIS A 110 5.95 -5.94 2.50
N TYR A 111 5.56 -5.33 3.64
CA TYR A 111 6.14 -4.04 4.05
C TYR A 111 7.62 -4.17 4.34
N ARG A 112 7.99 -5.23 5.07
CA ARG A 112 9.39 -5.51 5.41
C ARG A 112 10.23 -5.67 4.16
N ALA A 113 9.71 -6.33 3.12
CA ALA A 113 10.41 -6.47 1.85
C ALA A 113 10.76 -5.12 1.19
N PHE A 114 9.92 -4.09 1.31
CA PHE A 114 10.26 -2.75 0.82
C PHE A 114 11.23 -2.01 1.74
N ILE A 115 11.03 -2.07 3.06
CA ILE A 115 11.87 -1.38 4.06
C ILE A 115 13.30 -1.95 4.06
N GLU A 116 13.42 -3.26 3.92
CA GLU A 116 14.71 -3.98 3.89
C GLU A 116 15.35 -3.97 2.50
N SER A 117 14.62 -3.53 1.47
CA SER A 117 15.15 -3.41 0.11
C SER A 117 16.22 -2.31 0.01
N PRO A 118 17.12 -2.39 -0.99
CA PRO A 118 18.06 -1.31 -1.29
C PRO A 118 17.39 -0.07 -1.95
N LEU A 119 16.06 -0.01 -2.02
CA LEU A 119 15.33 1.11 -2.59
C LEU A 119 15.36 2.31 -1.62
N ASP A 120 15.59 3.50 -2.16
CA ASP A 120 15.45 4.73 -1.38
C ASP A 120 13.96 4.98 -1.14
N LEU A 121 13.53 5.11 0.12
CA LEU A 121 12.14 5.42 0.47
C LEU A 121 11.67 6.77 -0.11
N ASN A 122 12.60 7.68 -0.43
CA ASN A 122 12.30 8.94 -1.11
C ASN A 122 12.24 8.81 -2.64
N SER A 123 12.54 7.63 -3.19
CA SER A 123 12.38 7.35 -4.61
C SER A 123 10.92 7.48 -5.02
N ARG A 124 10.69 7.83 -6.29
CA ARG A 124 9.35 8.08 -6.80
C ARG A 124 8.91 6.98 -7.75
N ILE A 125 7.70 6.49 -7.52
CA ILE A 125 6.96 5.62 -8.44
C ILE A 125 6.53 6.49 -9.63
N GLN A 126 7.00 6.17 -10.83
CA GLN A 126 6.67 6.94 -12.04
C GLN A 126 5.78 6.16 -12.99
N SER A 127 4.71 6.80 -13.46
CA SER A 127 4.03 6.39 -14.68
C SER A 127 4.74 7.01 -15.87
N VAL A 128 5.34 6.20 -16.75
CA VAL A 128 5.87 6.70 -18.03
C VAL A 128 4.74 6.67 -19.05
N PRO A 129 4.31 7.81 -19.63
CA PRO A 129 3.27 7.81 -20.66
C PRO A 129 3.72 6.98 -21.87
N GLY A 130 2.95 5.96 -22.24
CA GLY A 130 3.18 5.15 -23.45
C GLY A 130 4.03 3.89 -23.28
N SER A 131 4.44 3.52 -22.06
CA SER A 131 5.10 2.23 -21.80
C SER A 131 4.09 1.18 -21.32
N GLU A 132 3.88 0.12 -22.10
CA GLU A 132 3.36 -1.13 -21.56
C GLU A 132 4.50 -2.16 -21.36
N PRO A 133 4.44 -2.98 -20.30
CA PRO A 133 3.44 -2.95 -19.23
C PRO A 133 3.78 -1.87 -18.18
N ASP A 134 2.74 -1.21 -17.71
CA ASP A 134 2.83 -0.04 -16.83
C ASP A 134 3.19 -0.47 -15.39
N ALA A 135 4.50 -0.54 -15.11
CA ALA A 135 5.08 -1.08 -13.89
C ALA A 135 4.48 -0.52 -12.59
N SER A 136 4.00 0.74 -12.62
CA SER A 136 3.35 1.35 -11.47
C SER A 136 1.97 0.77 -11.16
N THR A 137 1.19 0.37 -12.18
CA THR A 137 -0.11 -0.31 -11.95
C THR A 137 0.12 -1.72 -11.45
N ALA A 138 1.07 -2.44 -12.05
CA ALA A 138 1.45 -3.78 -11.62
C ALA A 138 1.87 -3.82 -10.14
N LEU A 139 2.62 -2.80 -9.69
CA LEU A 139 3.00 -2.66 -8.28
C LEU A 139 1.80 -2.50 -7.34
N VAL A 140 0.83 -1.66 -7.70
CA VAL A 140 -0.39 -1.47 -6.89
C VAL A 140 -1.20 -2.77 -6.83
N ASP A 141 -1.39 -3.41 -7.99
CA ASP A 141 -2.20 -4.62 -8.09
C ASP A 141 -1.52 -5.81 -7.37
N GLU A 142 -0.19 -5.91 -7.43
CA GLU A 142 0.59 -6.89 -6.67
C GLU A 142 0.44 -6.69 -5.16
N ALA A 143 0.57 -5.46 -4.66
CA ALA A 143 0.41 -5.17 -3.24
C ALA A 143 -1.00 -5.55 -2.73
N ILE A 144 -2.03 -5.29 -3.54
CA ILE A 144 -3.41 -5.70 -3.22
C ILE A 144 -3.55 -7.22 -3.25
N ALA A 145 -2.99 -7.89 -4.26
CA ALA A 145 -3.06 -9.34 -4.40
C ALA A 145 -2.41 -10.05 -3.20
N GLN A 146 -1.24 -9.57 -2.74
CA GLN A 146 -0.56 -10.12 -1.57
C GLN A 146 -1.35 -9.89 -0.28
N ALA A 147 -1.96 -8.72 -0.12
CA ALA A 147 -2.80 -8.45 1.04
C ALA A 147 -4.08 -9.31 1.05
N GLN A 148 -4.72 -9.50 -0.10
CA GLN A 148 -5.87 -10.39 -0.23
C GLN A 148 -5.50 -11.86 0.00
N ALA A 149 -4.33 -12.29 -0.49
CA ALA A 149 -3.81 -13.63 -0.25
C ALA A 149 -3.57 -13.88 1.24
N TRP A 150 -3.07 -12.87 1.98
CA TRP A 150 -2.92 -12.94 3.42
C TRP A 150 -4.26 -13.10 4.14
N VAL A 151 -5.28 -12.29 3.82
CA VAL A 151 -6.62 -12.42 4.43
C VAL A 151 -7.21 -13.81 4.17
N ARG A 152 -7.04 -14.36 2.97
CA ARG A 152 -7.53 -15.70 2.60
C ARG A 152 -6.86 -16.84 3.37
N LYS A 153 -5.68 -16.60 3.95
CA LYS A 153 -4.97 -17.60 4.78
C LYS A 153 -5.41 -17.59 6.23
N LEU A 154 -6.11 -16.54 6.68
CA LEU A 154 -6.68 -16.55 8.01
C LEU A 154 -7.67 -17.73 8.09
N PRO A 155 -7.64 -18.53 9.17
CA PRO A 155 -8.52 -19.69 9.36
C PRO A 155 -9.95 -19.23 9.69
N ILE A 156 -10.56 -18.46 8.79
CA ILE A 156 -11.92 -17.96 8.87
C ILE A 156 -12.86 -19.10 8.49
N THR A 157 -13.87 -19.34 9.31
CA THR A 157 -14.87 -20.36 9.00
C THR A 157 -15.64 -19.99 7.73
N PRO A 158 -16.11 -20.97 6.93
CA PRO A 158 -16.78 -20.70 5.66
C PRO A 158 -17.97 -19.75 5.77
N GLU A 159 -18.68 -19.77 6.91
CA GLU A 159 -19.82 -18.91 7.23
C GLU A 159 -19.48 -17.41 7.23
N PHE A 160 -18.27 -17.05 7.67
CA PHE A 160 -17.82 -15.66 7.74
C PHE A 160 -16.89 -15.25 6.59
N SER A 161 -16.46 -16.19 5.74
CA SER A 161 -15.53 -15.94 4.63
C SER A 161 -15.96 -14.76 3.74
N VAL A 162 -17.20 -14.77 3.27
CA VAL A 162 -17.77 -13.70 2.42
C VAL A 162 -17.87 -12.37 3.17
N GLN A 163 -18.17 -12.40 4.47
CA GLN A 163 -18.26 -11.17 5.28
C GLN A 163 -16.87 -10.56 5.51
N ALA A 164 -15.87 -11.38 5.78
CA ALA A 164 -14.48 -10.96 5.94
C ALA A 164 -13.93 -10.36 4.64
N GLU A 165 -14.13 -11.02 3.49
CA GLU A 165 -13.72 -10.51 2.19
C GLU A 165 -14.37 -9.15 1.90
N ARG A 166 -15.68 -9.01 2.15
CA ARG A 166 -16.40 -7.73 2.00
C ARG A 166 -15.90 -6.65 2.96
N ALA A 167 -15.59 -7.02 4.20
CA ALA A 167 -15.11 -6.09 5.21
C ALA A 167 -13.79 -5.42 4.76
N VAL A 168 -12.86 -6.22 4.25
CA VAL A 168 -11.54 -5.73 3.80
C VAL A 168 -11.54 -5.14 2.39
N HIS A 169 -12.54 -5.44 1.56
CA HIS A 169 -12.57 -5.01 0.15
C HIS A 169 -12.55 -3.48 -0.01
N ALA A 170 -13.40 -2.77 0.72
CA ALA A 170 -13.55 -1.32 0.57
C ALA A 170 -12.26 -0.52 0.86
N PRO A 171 -11.48 -0.83 1.91
CA PRO A 171 -10.12 -0.27 2.09
C PRO A 171 -9.22 -0.46 0.86
N TRP A 172 -9.13 -1.68 0.31
CA TRP A 172 -8.26 -1.97 -0.84
C TRP A 172 -8.67 -1.25 -2.13
N VAL A 173 -9.98 -1.07 -2.37
CA VAL A 173 -10.47 -0.26 -3.49
C VAL A 173 -10.07 1.21 -3.33
N ARG A 174 -10.17 1.76 -2.12
CA ARG A 174 -9.76 3.14 -1.83
C ARG A 174 -8.26 3.35 -1.99
N PHE A 175 -7.46 2.41 -1.51
CA PHE A 175 -6.01 2.38 -1.72
C PHE A 175 -5.67 2.47 -3.21
N ARG A 176 -6.20 1.53 -4.00
CA ARG A 176 -5.98 1.48 -5.45
C ARG A 176 -6.35 2.80 -6.12
N THR A 177 -7.54 3.30 -5.81
CA THR A 177 -8.06 4.54 -6.39
C THR A 177 -7.17 5.73 -6.05
N THR A 178 -6.74 5.83 -4.79
CA THR A 178 -5.90 6.91 -4.29
C THR A 178 -4.53 6.89 -4.95
N VAL A 179 -3.86 5.74 -4.98
CA VAL A 179 -2.51 5.62 -5.57
C VAL A 179 -2.57 5.88 -7.08
N LEU A 180 -3.50 5.24 -7.80
CA LEU A 180 -3.63 5.40 -9.25
C LEU A 180 -3.94 6.85 -9.65
N THR A 181 -4.81 7.52 -8.89
CA THR A 181 -5.13 8.93 -9.12
C THR A 181 -3.92 9.83 -8.87
N ARG A 182 -3.14 9.58 -7.81
CA ARG A 182 -1.92 10.36 -7.51
C ARG A 182 -0.81 10.18 -8.56
N ILE A 183 -0.76 9.04 -9.26
CA ILE A 183 0.17 8.82 -10.39
C ILE A 183 -0.42 9.22 -11.75
N GLY A 184 -1.57 9.91 -11.78
CA GLY A 184 -2.18 10.44 -13.00
C GLY A 184 -2.92 9.40 -13.86
N LYS A 185 -3.26 8.24 -13.29
CA LYS A 185 -4.00 7.18 -13.98
C LYS A 185 -5.48 7.18 -13.61
N ARG A 186 -6.31 6.78 -14.57
CA ARG A 186 -7.72 6.53 -14.29
C ARG A 186 -7.84 5.24 -13.46
N PRO A 187 -8.56 5.27 -12.32
CA PRO A 187 -8.86 4.05 -11.59
C PRO A 187 -9.76 3.16 -12.48
N VAL A 188 -9.24 2.00 -12.88
CA VAL A 188 -10.01 1.05 -13.70
C VAL A 188 -10.89 0.24 -12.75
N GLY A 189 -12.14 0.66 -12.58
CA GLY A 189 -13.22 -0.11 -11.95
C GLY A 189 -13.44 0.16 -10.46
N SER A 190 -14.46 0.96 -10.13
CA SER A 190 -15.40 0.57 -9.10
C SER A 190 -16.45 -0.30 -9.78
N VAL A 191 -16.42 -1.60 -9.55
CA VAL A 191 -17.61 -2.41 -9.83
C VAL A 191 -18.50 -2.28 -8.60
N ILE A 192 -19.64 -1.63 -8.80
CA ILE A 192 -20.78 -1.59 -7.87
C ILE A 192 -21.44 -2.97 -7.90
#